data_AF-A0A830FH60-F1
#
_entry.id   AF-A0A830FH60-F1
#
_cell.length_a   1.000
_cell.length_b   1.000
_cell.length_c   1.000
_cell.angle_alpha   90.00
_cell.angle_beta   90.00
_cell.angle_gamma   90.00
#
_symmetry.space_group_name_H-M   'P 1'
#
loop_
_entity.id
_entity.type
_entity.pdbx_description
1 polymer ?
#
loop_
_entity_poly.entity_id
_entity_poly.type
_entity_poly.pdbx_seq_one_letter_code
_entity_poly.pdbx_strand_id
1 'polypeptide(L)' 'MSSTPSFEEYDFDRGDRVRVDWTDGSSPLDVVIGTVSGISRSGGNVVVAVEVEDDQYPENSIYGGTHDAAPEWVERLEQS' A
#
# COMPACT_ATOMS: atom_id res chain seq x y z
N MET A 1 -6.63 -13.46 -21.87
CA MET A 1 -5.93 -12.15 -21.78
C MET A 1 -5.92 -11.79 -20.31
N SER A 2 -4.74 -11.64 -19.69
CA SER A 2 -4.69 -11.16 -18.30
C SER A 2 -4.96 -9.65 -18.36
N SER A 3 -6.16 -9.22 -17.97
CA SER A 3 -6.56 -7.81 -17.99
C SER A 3 -5.65 -7.05 -17.04
N THR A 4 -4.84 -6.08 -17.49
CA THR A 4 -3.97 -5.27 -16.60
C THR A 4 -4.78 -4.79 -15.38
N PRO A 5 -4.28 -4.98 -14.15
CA PRO A 5 -5.02 -4.53 -12.97
C PRO A 5 -5.24 -3.02 -13.03
N SER A 6 -6.43 -2.58 -12.63
CA SER A 6 -6.81 -1.17 -12.54
C SER A 6 -7.40 -0.86 -11.17
N PHE A 7 -7.52 0.43 -10.85
CA PHE A 7 -8.09 0.90 -9.59
C PHE A 7 -9.62 0.87 -9.56
N GLU A 8 -10.28 0.65 -10.69
CA GLU A 8 -11.75 0.77 -10.85
C GLU A 8 -12.56 -0.17 -9.95
N GLU A 9 -11.93 -1.21 -9.41
CA GLU A 9 -12.55 -2.20 -8.52
C GLU A 9 -12.37 -1.87 -7.03
N TYR A 10 -11.71 -0.76 -6.69
CA TYR A 10 -11.33 -0.41 -5.32
C TYR A 10 -11.77 1.02 -4.95
N ASP A 11 -11.91 1.27 -3.64
CA ASP A 11 -12.32 2.58 -3.11
C ASP A 11 -11.17 3.61 -2.98
N PHE A 12 -10.00 3.29 -3.53
CA PHE A 12 -8.80 4.13 -3.53
C PHE A 12 -8.19 4.20 -4.92
N ASP A 13 -7.53 5.33 -5.19
CA ASP A 13 -6.83 5.62 -6.42
C ASP A 13 -5.33 5.90 -6.17
N ARG A 14 -4.56 5.92 -7.25
CA ARG A 14 -3.19 6.44 -7.19
C ARG A 14 -3.17 7.87 -6.64
N GLY A 15 -2.34 8.10 -5.64
CA GLY A 15 -2.19 9.38 -4.95
C GLY A 15 -3.06 9.51 -3.70
N ASP A 16 -3.97 8.58 -3.44
CA ASP A 16 -4.72 8.58 -2.18
C ASP A 16 -3.83 8.23 -1.00
N ARG A 17 -4.10 8.90 0.12
CA ARG A 17 -3.54 8.55 1.42
C ARG A 17 -4.34 7.37 1.98
N VAL A 18 -3.65 6.33 2.41
CA VAL A 18 -4.25 5.07 2.85
C VAL A 18 -3.65 4.59 4.15
N ARG A 19 -4.45 3.83 4.89
CA ARG A 19 -4.01 2.96 5.97
C ARG A 19 -3.89 1.55 5.42
N VAL A 20 -2.80 0.86 5.71
CA VAL A 20 -2.58 -0.54 5.36
C VAL A 20 -2.52 -1.37 6.63
N ASP A 21 -3.38 -2.38 6.72
CA ASP A 21 -3.24 -3.43 7.74
C ASP A 21 -2.04 -4.32 7.37
N TRP A 22 -1.02 -4.29 8.22
CA TRP A 22 0.25 -4.98 8.02
C TRP A 22 0.51 -6.04 9.10
N THR A 23 -0.53 -6.43 9.84
CA THR A 23 -0.44 -7.41 10.94
C THR A 23 0.17 -8.74 10.48
N ASP A 24 -0.16 -9.17 9.26
CA ASP A 24 0.39 -10.40 8.66
C ASP A 24 1.63 -10.14 7.77
N GLY A 25 2.09 -8.90 7.71
CA GLY A 25 3.26 -8.49 6.95
C GLY A 25 4.58 -8.69 7.71
N SER A 26 5.70 -8.42 7.03
CA SER A 26 7.04 -8.59 7.62
C SER A 26 7.63 -7.31 8.23
N SER A 27 6.81 -6.26 8.42
CA SER A 27 7.24 -5.02 9.07
C SER A 27 7.10 -5.12 10.59
N PRO A 28 7.90 -4.40 11.40
CA PRO A 28 7.67 -4.24 12.83
C PRO A 28 6.39 -3.47 13.19
N LEU A 29 5.72 -2.83 12.24
CA LEU A 29 4.44 -2.14 12.46
C LEU A 29 3.29 -3.02 11.96
N ASP A 30 2.24 -3.14 12.78
CA ASP A 30 0.97 -3.77 12.40
C ASP A 30 0.14 -2.89 11.45
N VAL A 31 0.46 -1.60 11.38
CA VAL A 31 -0.26 -0.62 10.54
C VAL A 31 0.74 0.32 9.90
N VAL A 32 0.53 0.58 8.61
CA VAL A 32 1.36 1.48 7.82
C VAL A 32 0.46 2.53 7.15
N ILE A 33 0.81 3.81 7.30
CA ILE A 33 0.16 4.92 6.61
C ILE A 33 1.00 5.30 5.38
N GLY A 34 0.37 5.60 4.26
CA GLY A 34 1.15 5.97 3.09
C GLY A 34 0.31 6.48 1.94
N THR A 35 0.98 6.68 0.81
CA THR A 35 0.35 7.13 -0.43
C THR A 35 0.38 6.03 -1.46
N VAL A 36 -0.75 5.75 -2.11
CA VAL A 36 -0.81 4.77 -3.20
C VAL A 36 0.01 5.27 -4.38
N SER A 37 1.08 4.55 -4.73
CA SER A 37 1.97 4.90 -5.83
C SER A 37 1.68 4.13 -7.12
N GLY A 38 1.03 2.96 -7.03
CA GLY A 38 0.65 2.14 -8.18
C GLY A 38 -0.11 0.87 -7.85
N ILE A 39 -0.56 0.16 -8.90
CA ILE A 39 -1.17 -1.17 -8.81
C ILE A 39 -0.57 -2.05 -9.91
N SER A 40 -0.26 -3.30 -9.58
CA SER A 40 0.36 -4.22 -10.53
C SER A 40 0.02 -5.68 -10.22
N ARG A 41 0.49 -6.61 -11.05
CA ARG A 41 0.44 -8.04 -10.74
C ARG A 41 1.81 -8.55 -10.36
N SER A 42 1.87 -9.24 -9.22
CA SER A 42 3.06 -9.94 -8.73
C SER A 42 2.69 -11.36 -8.33
N GLY A 43 3.41 -12.36 -8.84
CA GLY A 43 3.12 -13.77 -8.54
C GLY A 43 1.72 -14.28 -8.93
N GLY A 44 1.01 -13.57 -9.82
CA GLY A 44 -0.38 -13.86 -10.18
C GLY A 44 -1.44 -13.13 -9.33
N ASN A 45 -1.02 -12.49 -8.25
CA ASN A 45 -1.89 -11.69 -7.37
C ASN A 45 -1.84 -10.22 -7.75
N VAL A 46 -2.89 -9.47 -7.43
CA VAL A 46 -2.91 -8.01 -7.53
C VAL A 46 -2.22 -7.45 -6.28
N VAL A 47 -1.33 -6.49 -6.47
CA VAL A 47 -0.61 -5.80 -5.40
C VAL A 47 -0.74 -4.29 -5.58
N VAL A 48 -0.92 -3.59 -4.47
CA VAL A 48 -0.97 -2.12 -4.39
C VAL A 48 0.35 -1.65 -3.80
N ALA A 49 1.05 -0.81 -4.55
CA ALA A 49 2.28 -0.19 -4.07
C ALA A 49 1.93 1.03 -3.23
N VAL A 50 2.38 1.06 -1.98
CA VAL A 50 2.13 2.14 -1.00
C VAL A 50 3.47 2.70 -0.54
N GLU A 51 3.71 3.98 -0.81
CA GLU A 51 4.87 4.70 -0.30
C GLU A 51 4.58 5.18 1.13
N VAL A 52 5.35 4.69 2.09
CA VAL A 52 5.12 4.95 3.51
C VAL A 52 5.57 6.36 3.89
N GLU A 53 4.81 7.00 4.78
CA GLU A 53 5.21 8.32 5.31
C GLU A 53 6.55 8.26 6.06
N ASP A 54 7.38 9.30 5.87
CA ASP A 54 8.77 9.34 6.32
C ASP A 54 8.94 9.27 7.86
N ASP A 55 7.91 9.60 8.64
CA ASP A 55 7.97 9.66 10.10
C ASP A 55 7.61 8.34 10.81
N GLN A 56 7.19 7.32 10.07
CA GLN A 56 6.78 6.04 10.67
C GLN A 56 7.94 5.10 11.02
N TYR A 57 9.09 5.25 10.36
CA TYR A 57 10.28 4.45 10.67
C TYR A 57 11.48 5.34 10.99
N PRO A 58 12.44 4.86 11.80
CA PRO A 58 13.69 5.55 12.00
C PRO A 58 14.41 5.82 10.68
N GLU A 59 15.13 6.94 10.60
CA GLU A 59 15.98 7.26 9.47
C GLU A 59 16.94 6.09 9.17
N ASN A 60 16.99 5.63 7.91
CA ASN A 60 17.72 4.44 7.42
C ASN A 60 17.11 3.07 7.78
N SER A 61 15.84 3.02 8.20
CA SER A 61 15.12 1.75 8.33
C SER A 61 15.00 1.05 6.96
N ILE A 62 15.25 -0.26 6.95
CA ILE A 62 15.01 -1.12 5.78
C ILE A 62 13.52 -1.24 5.42
N TYR A 63 12.64 -0.84 6.33
CA TYR A 63 11.19 -0.84 6.15
C TYR A 63 10.65 0.53 5.68
N GLY A 64 11.51 1.54 5.48
CA GLY A 64 11.09 2.76 4.79
C GLY A 64 10.84 2.54 3.29
N GLY A 65 10.17 3.48 2.63
CA GLY A 65 9.95 3.46 1.18
C GLY A 65 8.63 2.79 0.77
N THR A 66 8.65 2.03 -0.33
CA THR A 66 7.43 1.45 -0.93
C THR A 66 7.19 0.02 -0.47
N HIS A 67 5.94 -0.27 -0.10
CA HIS A 67 5.45 -1.57 0.34
C HIS A 67 4.41 -2.12 -0.64
N ASP A 68 4.46 -3.42 -0.90
CA ASP A 68 3.46 -4.12 -1.71
C ASP A 68 2.38 -4.71 -0.80
N ALA A 69 1.18 -4.11 -0.82
CA ALA A 69 0.03 -4.53 -0.05
C ALA A 69 -0.95 -5.36 -0.89
N ALA A 70 -1.65 -6.31 -0.27
CA ALA A 70 -2.86 -6.85 -0.86
C ALA A 70 -3.94 -5.74 -0.88
N PRO A 71 -4.77 -5.62 -1.94
CA PRO A 71 -5.80 -4.59 -2.00
C PRO A 71 -6.77 -4.62 -0.82
N GLU A 72 -7.06 -5.81 -0.28
CA GLU A 72 -7.96 -6.02 0.86
C GLU A 72 -7.39 -5.50 2.19
N TRP A 73 -6.09 -5.20 2.26
CA TRP A 73 -5.44 -4.59 3.43
C TRP A 73 -5.49 -3.07 3.40
N VAL A 74 -5.91 -2.46 2.28
CA VAL A 74 -5.80 -1.02 2.04
C VAL A 74 -7.15 -0.34 2.30
N GLU A 75 -7.15 0.60 3.24
CA GLU A 75 -8.28 1.45 3.56
C GLU A 75 -7.96 2.91 3.23
N ARG A 76 -8.81 3.57 2.43
CA ARG A 76 -8.65 4.99 2.12
C ARG A 76 -8.86 5.86 3.35
N LEU A 77 -7.94 6.79 3.58
CA LEU A 77 -8.09 7.82 4.60
C LEU A 77 -8.62 9.10 3.95
N GLU A 78 -9.74 9.63 4.46
CA GLU A 78 -10.26 10.90 3.98
C GLU A 78 -9.30 12.04 4.31
N GLN A 79 -8.99 12.89 3.32
CA GLN A 79 -8.34 14.16 3.59
C GLN A 79 -9.40 15.14 4.12
N SER A 80 -9.29 15.48 5.41
CA SER A 80 -10.13 16.49 6.08
C SER A 80 -9.83 17.90 5.60
#